data_AF-A0A350A0F8-F1
#
_entry.id   AF-A0A350A0F8-F1
#
_cell.length_a   1.000
_cell.length_b   1.000
_cell.length_c   1.000
_cell.angle_alpha   90.00
_cell.angle_beta   90.00
_cell.angle_gamma   90.00
#
_symmetry.space_group_name_H-M   'P 1'
#
loop_
_entity.id
_entity.type
_entity.pdbx_description
1 polymer ?
#
loop_
_entity_poly.entity_id
_entity_poly.type
_entity_poly.pdbx_seq_one_letter_code
_entity_poly.pdbx_strand_id
1 'polypeptide(L)' 'GFGFPAFPVDTHIHRLMTQWKLTSGKNVVETEKDAKKLFPKELWNKLHLQIIYYGREYSPARGKRDRDHITALLFPPKEI' A
#
# COMPACT_ATOMS: atom_id res chain seq x y z
N GLY A 1 -22.72 0.14 -6.00
CA GLY A 1 -22.01 -0.69 -5.01
C GLY A 1 -22.81 -0.70 -3.73
N PHE A 2 -23.05 -1.87 -3.15
CA PHE A 2 -23.78 -2.00 -1.88
C PHE A 2 -22.97 -1.34 -0.76
N GLY A 3 -23.58 -0.41 -0.03
CA GLY A 3 -22.94 0.57 0.89
C GLY A 3 -22.23 0.01 2.13
N PHE A 4 -21.59 -1.15 2.02
CA PHE A 4 -20.70 -1.66 3.04
C PHE A 4 -19.29 -1.08 2.84
N PRO A 5 -18.75 -0.37 3.85
CA PRO A 5 -17.38 0.09 3.83
C PRO A 5 -16.44 -1.12 3.73
N ALA A 6 -15.62 -1.13 2.69
CA ALA A 6 -14.58 -2.10 2.43
C ALA A 6 -13.25 -1.36 2.18
N PHE A 7 -12.13 -2.05 2.32
CA PHE A 7 -10.83 -1.55 1.87
C PHE A 7 -10.45 -2.40 0.66
N PRO A 8 -10.80 -1.99 -0.57
CA PRO A 8 -10.49 -2.80 -1.74
C PRO A 8 -8.98 -2.89 -1.92
N VAL A 9 -8.48 -4.09 -2.20
CA VAL A 9 -7.06 -4.33 -2.43
C VAL A 9 -6.87 -4.73 -3.89
N ASP A 10 -6.14 -3.91 -4.64
CA ASP A 10 -5.70 -4.22 -6.00
C ASP A 10 -4.21 -4.65 -6.01
N THR A 11 -3.66 -4.84 -7.21
CA THR A 11 -2.26 -5.24 -7.38
C THR A 11 -1.25 -4.19 -6.88
N HIS A 12 -1.58 -2.90 -6.95
CA HIS A 12 -0.72 -1.83 -6.44
C HIS A 12 -0.70 -1.85 -4.92
N ILE A 13 -1.88 -1.88 -4.29
CA ILE A 13 -2.03 -1.91 -2.83
C ILE A 13 -1.38 -3.15 -2.25
N HIS A 14 -1.65 -4.33 -2.81
CA HIS A 14 -1.07 -5.58 -2.34
C HIS A 14 0.46 -5.56 -2.37
N ARG A 15 1.05 -5.11 -3.49
CA ARG A 15 2.51 -4.98 -3.63
C ARG A 15 3.08 -3.96 -2.66
N LEU A 16 2.50 -2.76 -2.57
CA LEU A 16 3.05 -1.69 -1.76
C LEU A 16 2.94 -1.98 -0.26
N MET A 17 1.81 -2.50 0.21
CA MET A 17 1.68 -2.90 1.61
C MET A 17 2.66 -4.01 1.99
N THR A 18 2.94 -4.95 1.08
CA THR A 18 3.97 -5.99 1.29
C THR A 18 5.36 -5.36 1.31
N GLN A 19 5.68 -4.47 0.36
CA GLN A 19 6.94 -3.74 0.28
C GLN A 19 7.21 -2.91 1.53
N TRP A 20 6.18 -2.26 2.08
CA TRP A 20 6.23 -1.47 3.31
C TRP A 20 6.16 -2.32 4.58
N LYS A 21 6.15 -3.65 4.45
CA LYS A 21 6.08 -4.62 5.56
C LYS A 21 4.86 -4.43 6.48
N LEU A 22 3.76 -3.94 5.92
CA LEU A 22 2.48 -3.78 6.63
C LEU A 22 1.62 -5.05 6.58
N THR A 23 1.96 -5.99 5.71
CA THR A 23 1.32 -7.30 5.55
C THR A 23 2.37 -8.33 5.13
N SER A 24 2.10 -9.62 5.34
CA SER A 24 2.96 -10.70 4.85
C SER A 24 2.94 -10.85 3.32
N GLY A 25 1.87 -10.37 2.68
CA GLY A 25 1.67 -10.51 1.24
C GLY A 25 1.23 -11.92 0.81
N LYS A 26 0.83 -12.80 1.73
CA LYS A 26 0.45 -14.19 1.39
C LYS A 26 -0.70 -14.28 0.39
N ASN A 27 -1.70 -13.41 0.51
CA ASN A 27 -2.83 -13.28 -0.42
C ASN A 27 -3.57 -11.96 -0.19
N VAL A 28 -4.47 -11.63 -1.12
CA VAL A 28 -5.25 -10.38 -1.10
C VAL A 28 -6.16 -10.28 0.13
N VAL A 29 -6.75 -11.40 0.57
CA VAL A 29 -7.66 -11.44 1.72
C VAL A 29 -6.93 -11.06 3.01
N GLU A 30 -5.69 -11.56 3.18
CA GLU A 30 -4.84 -11.19 4.31
C GLU A 30 -4.45 -9.72 4.26
N THR A 31 -4.05 -9.22 3.09
CA THR A 31 -3.73 -7.79 2.95
C THR A 31 -4.92 -6.88 3.25
N GLU A 32 -6.13 -7.24 2.81
CA GLU A 32 -7.34 -6.47 3.13
C GLU A 32 -7.60 -6.48 4.64
N LYS A 33 -7.47 -7.63 5.29
CA LYS A 33 -7.63 -7.76 6.74
C LYS A 33 -6.61 -6.89 7.50
N ASP A 34 -5.35 -6.91 7.08
CA ASP A 34 -4.29 -6.10 7.68
C ASP A 34 -4.53 -4.60 7.46
N ALA A 35 -4.94 -4.19 6.25
CA ALA A 35 -5.30 -2.81 5.93
C ALA A 35 -6.43 -2.30 6.83
N LYS A 36 -7.50 -3.08 6.99
CA LYS A 36 -8.64 -2.73 7.85
C LYS A 36 -8.26 -2.66 9.34
N LYS A 37 -7.26 -3.41 9.78
CA LYS A 37 -6.74 -3.35 11.15
C LYS A 37 -5.85 -2.12 11.38
N LEU A 38 -5.08 -1.72 10.38
CA LEU A 38 -4.12 -0.61 10.46
C LEU A 38 -4.79 0.75 10.30
N PHE A 39 -5.78 0.86 9.42
CA PHE A 39 -6.33 2.15 9.02
C PHE A 39 -7.76 2.37 9.55
N PRO A 40 -8.08 3.59 10.03
CA PRO A 40 -9.44 3.97 10.36
C PRO A 40 -10.40 3.82 9.17
N LYS A 41 -11.63 3.41 9.47
CA LYS A 41 -12.64 2.99 8.48
C LYS A 41 -13.06 4.10 7.53
N GLU A 42 -13.14 5.32 8.05
CA GLU A 42 -13.41 6.55 7.32
C GLU A 42 -12.33 6.90 6.28
N LEU A 43 -11.12 6.34 6.41
CA LEU A 43 -10.02 6.59 5.48
C LEU A 43 -9.90 5.53 4.38
N TRP A 44 -10.61 4.40 4.45
CA TRP A 44 -10.37 3.25 3.57
C TRP A 44 -10.46 3.58 2.07
N ASN A 45 -11.53 4.27 1.65
CA ASN A 45 -11.70 4.66 0.25
C ASN A 45 -10.65 5.68 -0.21
N LYS A 46 -10.27 6.61 0.68
CA LYS A 46 -9.26 7.63 0.37
C LYS A 46 -7.88 6.99 0.22
N LEU A 47 -7.50 6.14 1.17
CA LEU A 47 -6.23 5.42 1.15
C LEU A 47 -6.12 4.45 -0.02
N HIS A 48 -7.21 3.77 -0.38
CA HIS A 48 -7.27 2.93 -1.58
C HIS A 48 -6.79 3.70 -2.82
N LEU A 49 -7.37 4.87 -3.10
CA LEU A 49 -6.98 5.70 -4.24
C LEU A 49 -5.57 6.27 -4.10
N GLN A 50 -5.22 6.78 -2.91
CA GLN A 50 -3.91 7.38 -2.67
C GLN A 50 -2.76 6.38 -2.88
N ILE A 51 -2.90 5.15 -2.38
CA ILE A 51 -1.88 4.10 -2.55
C ILE A 51 -1.75 3.70 -4.02
N ILE A 52 -2.87 3.62 -4.75
CA ILE A 52 -2.83 3.34 -6.20
C ILE A 52 -2.09 4.45 -6.95
N TYR A 53 -2.42 5.71 -6.72
CA TYR A 53 -1.74 6.83 -7.38
C TYR A 53 -0.26 6.86 -7.02
N TYR A 54 0.06 6.66 -5.75
CA TYR A 54 1.44 6.58 -5.30
C TYR A 54 2.21 5.46 -6.01
N GLY A 55 1.62 4.27 -6.11
CA GLY A 55 2.22 3.12 -6.77
C GLY A 55 2.38 3.27 -8.29
N ARG A 56 1.66 4.20 -8.91
CA ARG A 56 1.82 4.52 -10.33
C ARG A 56 2.92 5.55 -10.57
N GLU A 57 2.92 6.62 -9.78
CA GLU A 57 3.77 7.78 -10.03
C GLU A 57 5.16 7.68 -9.38
N TYR A 58 5.23 7.13 -8.17
CA TYR A 58 6.41 7.20 -7.30
C TYR A 58 7.07 5.83 -7.11
N SER A 59 6.27 4.77 -7.04
CA SER A 59 6.76 3.40 -6.81
C SER A 59 6.30 2.42 -7.89
N PRO A 60 6.66 2.62 -9.18
CA PRO A 60 6.20 1.75 -10.25
C PRO A 60 6.70 0.31 -10.09
N ALA A 61 5.90 -0.66 -10.54
CA ALA A 61 6.26 -2.08 -10.46
C ALA A 61 7.52 -2.41 -11.29
N ARG A 62 7.68 -1.75 -12.44
CA ARG A 62 8.85 -1.82 -13.32
C ARG A 62 9.35 -0.41 -13.60
N GLY A 63 10.65 -0.20 -13.62
CA GLY A 63 11.27 1.12 -13.84
C GLY A 63 12.01 1.64 -12.61
N LYS A 64 12.46 2.89 -12.68
CA LYS A 64 13.18 3.56 -11.59
C LYS A 64 12.21 3.93 -10.46
N ARG A 65 12.67 3.80 -9.21
CA ARG A 65 11.93 4.11 -7.97
C ARG A 65 12.65 5.19 -7.15
N ASP A 66 13.38 6.05 -7.85
CA ASP A 66 14.13 7.18 -7.31
C ASP A 66 13.22 8.18 -6.55
N ARG A 67 11.93 8.20 -6.87
CA ARG A 67 10.92 9.04 -6.21
C ARG A 67 10.07 8.28 -5.18
N ASP A 68 10.44 7.05 -4.80
CA ASP A 68 9.71 6.27 -3.80
C ASP A 68 10.06 6.72 -2.37
N HIS A 69 9.57 7.90 -2.01
CA HIS A 69 9.85 8.58 -0.74
C HIS A 69 9.38 7.80 0.49
N ILE A 70 8.22 7.13 0.43
CA ILE A 70 7.69 6.32 1.54
C ILE A 70 8.63 5.15 1.83
N THR A 71 9.08 4.43 0.80
CA THR A 71 9.97 3.28 0.99
C THR A 71 11.33 3.73 1.52
N ALA A 72 11.89 4.81 0.98
CA ALA A 72 13.14 5.40 1.46
C ALA A 72 13.03 5.86 2.93
N LEU A 73 11.88 6.40 3.33
CA LEU A 73 11.61 6.80 4.71
C LEU A 73 11.52 5.60 5.66
N LEU A 74 10.82 4.53 5.26
CA LEU A 74 10.64 3.33 6.08
C LEU A 74 11.93 2.51 6.20
N PHE A 75 12.76 2.52 5.16
CA PHE A 75 14.00 1.75 5.08
C PHE A 75 15.14 2.65 4.60
N PRO A 76 15.61 3.58 5.44
CA PRO A 76 16.73 4.44 5.07
C PRO A 76 17.97 3.58 4.79
N PRO A 77 18.81 3.97 3.81
CA PRO A 77 20.09 3.31 3.61
C PRO A 77 20.91 3.40 4.89
N LYS A 78 21.56 2.30 5.27
CA LYS A 78 22.49 2.33 6.40
C LYS A 78 23.61 3.31 6.06
N GLU A 79 23.86 4.26 6.95
CA GLU A 79 25.10 5.01 6.92
C GLU A 79 26.26 4.01 7.04
N ILE A 80 27.23 4.14 6.14
CA ILE A 80 28.42 3.27 6.05
C ILE A 80 29.40 3.68 7.13
#